data_AF-A0A6J8D6Z7-F1
#
_entry.id   AF-A0A6J8D6Z7-F1
#
_cell.length_a   1.000
_cell.length_b   1.000
_cell.length_c   1.000
_cell.angle_alpha   90.00
_cell.angle_beta   90.00
_cell.angle_gamma   90.00
#
_symmetry.space_group_name_H-M   'P 1'
#
loop_
_entity.id
_entity.type
_entity.pdbx_description
1 polymer ?
#
loop_
_entity_poly.entity_id
_entity_poly.type
_entity_poly.pdbx_seq_one_letter_code
_entity_poly.pdbx_strand_id
1 'polypeptide(L)'
;MSRLRGEITIEEIDDWFSIGAKSVKNTKSVPRTATGGRFFNPETQSARVPTEKVYVPSYHQPSYNATAYAEAYRIEEEQDLFNSQSQTNNDFVGLGGKMEHLDLESIVSGSVAVPDDLVPENATDVYNSYNFDHRYDQKLPITQYRDQVLATIESNQVTVIQGSTGSGKTTQVPQYILDHYASMGKYCNIIVTQPRRIAAMSIARRVCSERNWDVGTICGYQVGMDRTANEDTRLLYVTTGVLLRKLIKTKNMLQFTHVILDEVHERDQETDFSLLIVRKLLRSNSRHVKVVMMSATFDSDMFGQYFAVPIRDRLEPAPVVCVEGKAYNVSEYYADDLTQLGEIPPLDETRPEISEQAYIMACRLIQEFDNLDIKKQGIIKGNKFAPYRGTVLVFLPGYAEIENMQKLLKQVGRHS
;
A
#
# COMPACT_ATOMS: atom_id res chain seq x y z
N MET A 1 20.61 -31.23 -17.51
CA MET A 1 21.27 -29.99 -17.98
C MET A 1 20.24 -29.14 -18.71
N SER A 2 20.03 -27.90 -18.24
CA SER A 2 19.41 -26.71 -18.86
C SER A 2 18.23 -26.92 -19.83
N ARG A 3 17.05 -26.31 -19.64
CA ARG A 3 16.84 -24.85 -19.57
C ARG A 3 15.57 -24.54 -18.77
N LEU A 4 15.75 -24.03 -17.56
CA LEU A 4 14.86 -23.03 -16.96
C LEU A 4 15.29 -21.68 -17.51
N ARG A 5 14.33 -20.87 -17.97
CA ARG A 5 14.28 -19.39 -17.96
C ARG A 5 13.64 -18.82 -19.23
N GLY A 6 12.49 -18.21 -19.02
CA GLY A 6 12.15 -16.90 -19.56
C GLY A 6 11.51 -16.14 -18.40
N GLU A 7 12.33 -15.58 -17.50
CA GLU A 7 11.83 -14.58 -16.56
C GLU A 7 11.40 -13.37 -17.42
N ILE A 8 10.15 -12.94 -17.25
CA ILE A 8 9.61 -11.71 -17.86
C ILE A 8 10.61 -10.59 -17.58
N THR A 9 11.06 -9.93 -18.64
CA THR A 9 12.10 -8.91 -18.52
C THR A 9 11.53 -7.67 -17.85
N ILE A 10 12.37 -6.97 -17.09
CA ILE A 10 12.00 -5.75 -16.38
C ILE A 10 11.45 -4.66 -17.34
N GLU A 11 11.91 -4.66 -18.58
CA GLU A 11 11.45 -3.75 -19.65
C GLU A 11 10.00 -4.06 -20.10
N GLU A 12 9.56 -5.33 -20.06
CA GLU A 12 8.18 -5.72 -20.35
C GLU A 12 7.20 -5.31 -19.23
N ILE A 13 7.71 -5.10 -18.00
CA ILE A 13 6.93 -4.59 -16.86
C ILE A 13 6.83 -3.06 -16.89
N ASP A 14 7.87 -2.35 -17.34
CA ASP A 14 7.89 -0.89 -17.43
C ASP A 14 6.92 -0.36 -18.52
N ASP A 15 6.60 -1.15 -19.55
CA ASP A 15 5.63 -0.79 -20.59
C ASP A 15 4.19 -0.70 -20.04
N TRP A 16 3.86 -1.45 -18.97
CA TRP A 16 2.56 -1.36 -18.29
C TRP A 16 2.36 -0.06 -17.50
N PHE A 17 3.43 0.61 -17.07
CA PHE A 17 3.35 1.82 -16.25
C PHE A 17 3.69 3.12 -17.03
N SER A 18 4.24 3.01 -18.23
CA SER A 18 4.66 4.16 -19.05
C SER A 18 3.52 4.87 -19.81
N ILE A 19 2.30 4.34 -19.78
CA ILE A 19 1.13 4.92 -20.48
C ILE A 19 0.61 6.20 -19.78
N GLY A 20 1.08 6.52 -18.58
CA GLY A 20 0.66 7.71 -17.81
C GLY A 20 1.37 9.03 -18.15
N ALA A 21 2.39 9.04 -19.02
CA ALA A 21 3.28 10.20 -19.19
C ALA A 21 2.88 11.21 -20.29
N LYS A 22 1.58 11.37 -20.61
CA LYS A 22 1.10 12.50 -21.41
C LYS A 22 0.05 13.31 -20.65
N SER A 23 0.51 14.45 -20.16
CA SER A 23 -0.26 15.51 -19.48
C SER A 23 -1.59 15.81 -20.18
N VAL A 24 -2.71 15.58 -19.48
CA VAL A 24 -4.00 16.19 -19.83
C VAL A 24 -3.98 17.63 -19.31
N LYS A 25 -3.70 18.58 -20.20
CA LYS A 25 -3.89 20.01 -19.93
C LYS A 25 -5.38 20.37 -20.02
N ASN A 26 -5.88 21.01 -18.96
CA ASN A 26 -7.14 21.75 -18.88
C ASN A 26 -8.43 21.05 -19.36
N THR A 27 -9.09 20.32 -18.47
CA THR A 27 -10.53 20.05 -18.58
C THR A 27 -11.31 21.03 -17.71
N LYS A 28 -12.04 21.95 -18.36
CA LYS A 28 -13.12 22.71 -17.74
C LYS A 28 -14.20 21.72 -17.32
N SER A 29 -14.65 21.82 -16.06
CA SER A 29 -15.82 21.07 -15.58
C SER A 29 -17.04 21.42 -16.44
N VAL A 30 -17.65 20.42 -17.08
CA VAL A 30 -18.94 20.57 -17.76
C VAL A 30 -20.04 20.63 -16.68
N PRO A 31 -20.97 21.60 -16.72
CA PRO A 31 -22.09 21.62 -15.80
C PRO A 31 -22.96 20.37 -15.98
N ARG A 32 -23.54 19.87 -14.87
CA ARG A 32 -24.53 18.78 -14.83
C ARG A 32 -25.50 18.88 -16.01
N THR A 33 -25.50 17.88 -16.88
CA THR A 33 -26.57 17.72 -17.88
C THR A 33 -27.84 17.29 -17.16
N ALA A 34 -28.88 18.11 -17.28
CA ALA A 34 -30.22 17.90 -16.73
C ALA A 34 -31.03 16.87 -17.55
N THR A 35 -30.43 15.71 -17.82
CA THR A 35 -31.14 14.55 -18.38
C THR A 35 -30.76 13.35 -17.52
N GLY A 36 -31.56 13.13 -16.48
CA GLY A 36 -31.53 11.91 -15.69
C GLY A 36 -31.53 10.69 -16.63
N GLY A 37 -30.78 9.66 -16.22
CA GLY A 37 -30.67 8.41 -16.96
C GLY A 37 -32.03 7.95 -17.45
N ARG A 38 -32.12 7.57 -18.72
CA ARG A 38 -33.33 6.94 -19.24
C ARG A 38 -33.55 5.65 -18.45
N PHE A 39 -34.59 5.66 -17.63
CA PHE A 39 -35.10 4.51 -16.90
C PHE A 39 -35.48 3.40 -17.88
N PHE A 40 -35.02 2.18 -17.61
CA PHE A 40 -35.62 0.97 -18.15
C PHE A 40 -36.98 0.78 -17.47
N ASN A 41 -38.04 0.55 -18.26
CA ASN A 41 -39.43 0.57 -17.81
C ASN A 41 -39.74 -0.61 -16.86
N PRO A 42 -40.16 -0.37 -15.60
CA PRO A 42 -40.48 -1.43 -14.64
C PRO A 42 -41.77 -2.21 -14.97
N GLU A 43 -42.64 -1.68 -15.83
CA GLU A 43 -43.95 -2.28 -16.14
C GLU A 43 -43.88 -3.50 -17.07
N THR A 44 -42.71 -3.80 -17.64
CA THR A 44 -42.51 -4.97 -18.53
C THR A 44 -41.94 -6.20 -17.81
N GLN A 45 -41.75 -6.17 -16.48
CA GLN A 45 -41.28 -7.33 -15.73
C GLN A 45 -42.43 -8.01 -14.99
N SER A 46 -42.72 -9.26 -15.33
CA SER A 46 -43.57 -10.14 -14.51
C SER A 46 -42.91 -10.37 -13.15
N ALA A 47 -43.67 -10.22 -12.06
CA ALA A 47 -43.20 -10.48 -10.70
C ALA A 47 -42.58 -11.88 -10.59
N ARG A 48 -41.28 -11.95 -10.26
CA ARG A 48 -40.59 -13.22 -9.97
C ARG A 48 -41.16 -13.81 -8.67
N VAL A 49 -41.77 -14.98 -8.78
CA VAL A 49 -41.97 -15.87 -7.64
C VAL A 49 -40.58 -16.32 -7.17
N PRO A 50 -40.24 -16.23 -5.87
CA PRO A 50 -38.95 -16.68 -5.39
C PRO A 50 -38.92 -18.21 -5.43
N THR A 51 -38.40 -18.77 -6.51
CA THR A 51 -38.00 -20.17 -6.58
C THR A 51 -36.51 -20.27 -6.32
N GLU A 52 -36.20 -21.13 -5.37
CA GLU A 52 -34.88 -21.57 -4.89
C GLU A 52 -34.26 -20.74 -3.75
N LYS A 53 -34.01 -21.45 -2.65
CA LYS A 53 -33.41 -20.94 -1.42
C LYS A 53 -32.06 -20.34 -1.79
N VAL A 54 -31.87 -19.06 -1.49
CA VAL A 54 -30.57 -18.40 -1.49
C VAL A 54 -29.63 -19.28 -0.65
N TYR A 55 -28.66 -19.91 -1.31
CA TYR A 55 -27.57 -20.58 -0.61
C TYR A 55 -26.75 -19.50 0.08
N VAL A 56 -26.94 -19.36 1.38
CA VAL A 56 -26.06 -18.58 2.24
C VAL A 56 -24.95 -19.54 2.63
N PRO A 57 -23.69 -19.31 2.21
CA PRO A 57 -22.58 -20.14 2.67
C PRO A 57 -22.55 -20.13 4.19
N SER A 58 -22.82 -21.28 4.80
CA SER A 58 -22.59 -21.49 6.22
C SER A 58 -21.09 -21.58 6.41
N TYR A 59 -20.42 -20.43 6.56
CA TYR A 59 -19.12 -20.40 7.18
C TYR A 59 -19.26 -21.09 8.52
N HIS A 60 -18.46 -22.13 8.78
CA HIS A 60 -18.29 -22.63 10.14
C HIS A 60 -17.84 -21.43 10.96
N GLN A 61 -18.75 -20.81 11.70
CA GLN A 61 -18.38 -19.90 12.75
C GLN A 61 -17.52 -20.74 13.69
N PRO A 62 -16.24 -20.38 13.89
CA PRO A 62 -15.41 -21.09 14.84
C PRO A 62 -16.17 -21.12 16.16
N SER A 63 -16.35 -22.30 16.74
CA SER A 63 -16.96 -22.40 18.07
C SER A 63 -16.22 -21.46 19.01
N TYR A 64 -16.97 -20.67 19.77
CA TYR A 64 -16.47 -19.87 20.89
C TYR A 64 -15.34 -20.62 21.63
N ASN A 65 -14.19 -19.96 21.81
CA ASN A 65 -12.92 -20.40 22.45
C ASN A 65 -11.70 -20.75 21.56
N ALA A 66 -11.71 -20.54 20.25
CA ALA A 66 -10.47 -20.73 19.46
C ALA A 66 -9.37 -19.70 19.78
N THR A 67 -9.67 -18.56 20.41
CA THR A 67 -8.71 -17.47 20.70
C THR A 67 -8.58 -17.12 22.18
N ALA A 68 -9.18 -17.87 23.09
CA ALA A 68 -9.11 -17.57 24.53
C ALA A 68 -7.68 -17.55 25.07
N TYR A 69 -6.79 -18.38 24.50
CA TYR A 69 -5.37 -18.35 24.83
C TYR A 69 -4.71 -17.01 24.46
N ALA A 70 -5.11 -16.39 23.35
CA ALA A 70 -4.54 -15.14 22.87
C ALA A 70 -4.92 -13.97 23.80
N GLU A 71 -6.11 -13.99 24.38
CA GLU A 71 -6.54 -13.00 25.38
C GLU A 71 -5.70 -13.10 26.65
N ALA A 72 -5.42 -14.31 27.14
CA ALA A 72 -4.53 -14.52 28.29
C ALA A 72 -3.11 -13.98 28.03
N TYR A 73 -2.53 -14.27 26.86
CA TYR A 73 -1.23 -13.70 26.46
C TYR A 73 -1.26 -12.18 26.37
N ARG A 74 -2.36 -11.58 25.89
CA ARG A 74 -2.50 -10.13 25.81
C ARG A 74 -2.49 -9.50 27.21
N ILE A 75 -3.25 -10.06 28.15
CA ILE A 75 -3.32 -9.57 29.53
C ILE A 75 -1.95 -9.66 30.21
N GLU A 76 -1.26 -10.79 30.06
CA GLU A 76 0.09 -10.99 30.60
C GLU A 76 1.08 -9.97 30.03
N GLU A 77 1.10 -9.78 28.71
CA GLU A 77 1.97 -8.81 28.05
C GLU A 77 1.66 -7.36 28.47
N GLU A 78 0.39 -7.00 28.63
CA GLU A 78 -0.03 -5.69 29.13
C GLU A 78 0.45 -5.45 30.57
N GLN A 79 0.35 -6.45 31.45
CA GLN A 79 0.86 -6.37 32.83
C GLN A 79 2.38 -6.20 32.86
N ASP A 80 3.11 -6.95 32.04
CA ASP A 80 4.57 -6.85 31.93
C ASP A 80 5.03 -5.47 31.46
N LEU A 81 4.29 -4.84 30.54
CA LEU A 81 4.54 -3.47 30.09
C LEU A 81 4.40 -2.45 31.22
N PHE A 82 3.32 -2.51 32.00
CA PHE A 82 3.11 -1.60 33.14
C PHE A 82 4.16 -1.80 34.24
N ASN A 83 4.54 -3.05 34.51
CA ASN A 83 5.58 -3.39 35.48
C ASN A 83 6.95 -2.84 35.05
N SER A 84 7.28 -2.93 33.75
CA SER A 84 8.53 -2.43 33.19
C SER A 84 8.67 -0.91 33.30
N GLN A 85 7.58 -0.14 33.11
CA GLN A 85 7.60 1.32 33.28
C GLN A 85 7.80 1.74 34.76
N SER A 86 7.23 1.00 35.69
CA SER A 86 7.38 1.25 37.13
C SER A 86 8.81 1.03 37.60
N GLN A 87 9.51 0.04 37.05
CA GLN A 87 10.94 -0.19 37.32
C GLN A 87 11.83 0.92 36.74
N THR A 88 11.59 1.36 35.49
CA THR A 88 12.35 2.49 34.91
C THR A 88 12.17 3.79 35.71
N ASN A 89 10.99 4.03 36.26
CA ASN A 89 10.73 5.20 37.12
C ASN A 89 11.44 5.06 38.48
N ASN A 90 11.51 3.87 39.07
CA ASN A 90 12.21 3.64 40.34
C ASN A 90 13.74 3.69 40.21
N ASP A 91 14.31 3.16 39.13
CA ASP A 91 15.76 3.24 38.86
C ASP A 91 16.19 4.69 38.59
N PHE A 92 15.33 5.50 37.99
CA PHE A 92 15.56 6.93 37.79
C PHE A 92 15.57 7.73 39.10
N VAL A 93 14.71 7.38 40.07
CA VAL A 93 14.69 8.02 41.40
C VAL A 93 15.95 7.64 42.23
N GLY A 94 16.53 6.46 42.01
CA GLY A 94 17.77 6.02 42.67
C GLY A 94 19.06 6.69 42.18
N LEU A 95 19.04 7.32 41.00
CA LEU A 95 20.19 7.94 40.33
C LEU A 95 20.24 9.47 40.46
N GLY A 96 19.44 10.06 41.35
CA GLY A 96 19.30 11.51 41.60
C GLY A 96 20.54 12.25 42.16
N GLY A 97 21.75 11.82 41.79
CA GLY A 97 23.01 12.45 42.19
C GLY A 97 23.83 13.07 41.06
N LYS A 98 23.77 12.59 39.80
CA LYS A 98 24.64 13.09 38.72
C LYS A 98 24.09 12.83 37.31
N MET A 99 23.28 13.74 36.79
CA MET A 99 23.22 14.02 35.35
C MET A 99 22.45 15.32 35.12
N GLU A 100 23.19 16.38 34.78
CA GLU A 100 22.59 17.63 34.32
C GLU A 100 22.09 17.46 32.88
N HIS A 101 20.87 17.92 32.64
CA HIS A 101 20.31 18.29 31.32
C HIS A 101 20.27 17.23 30.20
N LEU A 102 19.58 16.11 30.44
CA LEU A 102 18.87 15.41 29.37
C LEU A 102 17.37 15.46 29.66
N ASP A 103 16.64 16.12 28.77
CA ASP A 103 15.24 16.53 28.94
C ASP A 103 14.32 15.35 29.23
N LEU A 104 13.75 15.37 30.43
CA LEU A 104 12.72 14.45 30.94
C LEU A 104 11.49 14.39 30.02
N GLU A 105 11.27 15.42 29.19
CA GLU A 105 10.20 15.49 28.19
C GLU A 105 10.41 14.53 27.01
N SER A 106 11.65 14.21 26.63
CA SER A 106 11.97 13.36 25.47
C SER A 106 11.56 11.89 25.65
N ILE A 107 11.55 11.41 26.90
CA ILE A 107 11.13 10.07 27.27
C ILE A 107 9.60 9.97 27.25
N VAL A 108 8.90 11.07 27.54
CA VAL A 108 7.44 11.15 27.53
C VAL A 108 6.90 11.43 26.11
N SER A 109 7.66 12.11 25.24
CA SER A 109 7.24 12.46 23.87
C SER A 109 7.70 11.48 22.78
N GLY A 110 8.31 10.33 23.12
CA GLY A 110 8.64 9.28 22.14
C GLY A 110 9.62 9.70 21.02
N SER A 111 10.29 10.85 21.16
CA SER A 111 11.23 11.41 20.19
C SER A 111 12.63 11.41 20.79
N VAL A 112 13.15 10.22 21.09
CA VAL A 112 14.56 10.08 21.44
C VAL A 112 15.33 9.85 20.14
N ALA A 113 16.21 10.79 19.80
CA ALA A 113 17.04 10.72 18.60
C ALA A 113 17.86 9.43 18.56
N VAL A 114 18.19 8.96 17.35
CA VAL A 114 19.14 7.85 17.16
C VAL A 114 20.46 8.26 17.82
N PRO A 115 21.03 7.43 18.72
CA PRO A 115 22.33 7.73 19.32
C PRO A 115 23.38 8.07 18.25
N ASP A 116 24.13 9.16 18.46
CA ASP A 116 25.11 9.66 17.47
C ASP A 116 26.13 8.59 17.05
N ASP A 117 26.50 7.68 17.95
CA ASP A 117 27.42 6.56 17.71
C ASP A 117 26.91 5.54 16.66
N LEU A 118 25.61 5.57 16.33
CA LEU A 118 24.99 4.69 15.32
C LEU A 118 24.85 5.35 13.96
N VAL A 119 25.16 6.64 13.83
CA VAL A 119 25.09 7.39 12.58
C VAL A 119 26.43 7.22 11.84
N PRO A 120 26.44 6.79 10.56
CA PRO A 120 27.68 6.70 9.80
C PRO A 120 28.41 8.06 9.73
N GLU A 121 29.74 8.05 9.76
CA GLU A 121 30.53 9.24 9.44
C GLU A 121 30.14 9.71 8.03
N ASN A 122 29.88 11.01 7.85
CA ASN A 122 29.41 11.62 6.59
C ASN A 122 28.02 11.19 6.11
N ALA A 123 27.16 10.65 6.99
CA ALA A 123 25.85 10.14 6.58
C ALA A 123 24.92 11.18 5.91
N THR A 124 25.17 12.47 6.16
CA THR A 124 24.39 13.61 5.63
C THR A 124 25.02 14.24 4.38
N ASP A 125 26.25 13.90 4.01
CA ASP A 125 26.94 14.44 2.82
C ASP A 125 26.17 14.14 1.53
N VAL A 126 25.44 13.03 1.53
CA VAL A 126 24.56 12.63 0.44
C VAL A 126 23.54 13.71 0.07
N TYR A 127 23.11 14.55 1.02
CA TYR A 127 22.17 15.64 0.75
C TYR A 127 22.77 16.78 -0.07
N ASN A 128 24.10 16.88 -0.11
CA ASN A 128 24.81 17.83 -0.97
C ASN A 128 25.12 17.24 -2.36
N SER A 129 25.16 15.90 -2.47
CA SER A 129 25.53 15.18 -3.70
C SER A 129 24.36 14.95 -4.65
N TYR A 130 23.12 15.05 -4.17
CA TYR A 130 21.91 14.80 -4.96
C TYR A 130 20.90 15.94 -4.86
N ASN A 131 20.06 16.10 -5.87
CA ASN A 131 19.02 17.13 -5.87
C ASN A 131 17.81 16.69 -5.03
N PHE A 132 17.54 17.40 -3.93
CA PHE A 132 16.35 17.18 -3.10
C PHE A 132 15.19 18.14 -3.41
N ASP A 133 15.37 19.14 -4.29
CA ASP A 133 14.29 20.06 -4.69
C ASP A 133 13.22 19.32 -5.49
N HIS A 134 12.04 19.18 -4.88
CA HIS A 134 10.91 18.48 -5.46
C HIS A 134 9.60 19.18 -5.11
N ARG A 135 8.72 19.30 -6.11
CA ARG A 135 7.38 19.87 -5.95
C ARG A 135 6.33 18.77 -5.99
N TYR A 136 5.70 18.55 -4.84
CA TYR A 136 4.65 17.56 -4.67
C TYR A 136 3.39 17.89 -5.46
N ASP A 137 2.80 16.89 -6.11
CA ASP A 137 1.55 17.02 -6.86
C ASP A 137 0.37 17.29 -5.92
N GLN A 138 -0.12 18.52 -5.94
CA GLN A 138 -1.24 19.00 -5.13
C GLN A 138 -2.58 18.28 -5.44
N LYS A 139 -2.64 17.49 -6.51
CA LYS A 139 -3.83 16.68 -6.85
C LYS A 139 -3.92 15.40 -6.02
N LEU A 140 -2.81 14.92 -5.45
CA LEU A 140 -2.83 13.72 -4.61
C LEU A 140 -3.47 14.05 -3.26
N PRO A 141 -4.46 13.27 -2.79
CA PRO A 141 -5.10 13.50 -1.50
C PRO A 141 -4.13 13.66 -0.33
N ILE A 142 -3.10 12.81 -0.26
CA ILE A 142 -2.10 12.81 0.83
C ILE A 142 -1.34 14.14 0.95
N THR A 143 -1.22 14.92 -0.12
CA THR A 143 -0.43 16.15 -0.14
C THR A 143 -1.01 17.25 0.75
N GLN A 144 -2.33 17.28 0.92
CA GLN A 144 -3.00 18.21 1.84
C GLN A 144 -2.73 17.89 3.32
N TYR A 145 -2.35 16.64 3.60
CA TYR A 145 -2.08 16.13 4.95
C TYR A 145 -0.58 16.07 5.27
N ARG A 146 0.31 16.55 4.39
CA ARG A 146 1.77 16.44 4.54
C ARG A 146 2.26 16.91 5.91
N ASP A 147 1.87 18.11 6.32
CA ASP A 147 2.36 18.71 7.57
C ASP A 147 1.79 17.97 8.79
N GLN A 148 0.52 17.53 8.73
CA GLN A 148 -0.09 16.70 9.78
C GLN A 148 0.61 15.34 9.89
N VAL A 149 0.91 14.68 8.77
CA VAL A 149 1.62 13.40 8.72
C VAL A 149 3.02 13.55 9.35
N LEU A 150 3.78 14.56 8.94
CA LEU A 150 5.11 14.82 9.49
C LEU A 150 5.06 15.11 10.99
N ALA A 151 4.18 16.02 11.43
CA ALA A 151 4.03 16.33 12.85
C ALA A 151 3.64 15.10 13.68
N THR A 152 2.72 14.27 13.17
CA THR A 152 2.31 13.04 13.87
C THR A 152 3.46 12.04 13.97
N ILE A 153 4.22 11.85 12.88
CA ILE A 153 5.39 10.96 12.87
C ILE A 153 6.47 11.48 13.82
N GLU A 154 6.75 12.78 13.85
CA GLU A 154 7.77 13.35 14.74
C GLU A 154 7.41 13.18 16.22
N SER A 155 6.15 13.36 16.59
CA SER A 155 5.69 13.28 17.98
C SER A 155 5.40 11.86 18.48
N ASN A 156 5.48 10.83 17.64
CA ASN A 156 5.09 9.47 18.02
C ASN A 156 6.11 8.43 17.54
N GLN A 157 6.29 7.36 18.31
CA GLN A 157 7.11 6.22 17.90
C GLN A 157 6.42 5.39 16.81
N VAL A 158 5.10 5.25 16.89
CA VAL A 158 4.28 4.53 15.90
C VAL A 158 3.19 5.46 15.38
N THR A 159 2.95 5.47 14.07
CA THR A 159 1.86 6.23 13.45
C THR A 159 1.15 5.36 12.42
N VAL A 160 -0.18 5.40 12.41
CA VAL A 160 -1.00 4.74 11.39
C VAL A 160 -1.50 5.78 10.40
N ILE A 161 -1.33 5.55 9.11
CA ILE A 161 -1.85 6.41 8.05
C ILE A 161 -2.87 5.62 7.25
N GLN A 162 -4.13 6.05 7.36
CA GLN A 162 -5.25 5.47 6.64
C GLN A 162 -5.58 6.34 5.43
N GLY A 163 -5.82 5.73 4.27
CA GLY A 163 -6.37 6.44 3.12
C GLY A 163 -6.54 5.54 1.91
N SER A 164 -7.47 5.81 1.01
CA SER A 164 -7.79 4.91 -0.12
C SER A 164 -6.58 4.56 -0.99
N THR A 165 -6.67 3.49 -1.79
CA THR A 165 -5.71 3.24 -2.87
C THR A 165 -5.66 4.45 -3.82
N GLY A 166 -4.48 4.75 -4.36
CA GLY A 166 -4.27 5.93 -5.21
C GLY A 166 -4.21 7.28 -4.49
N SER A 167 -4.35 7.32 -3.16
CA SER A 167 -4.20 8.57 -2.38
C SER A 167 -2.76 9.13 -2.33
N GLY A 168 -1.77 8.31 -2.70
CA GLY A 168 -0.35 8.70 -2.75
C GLY A 168 0.49 8.29 -1.53
N LYS A 169 -0.07 7.55 -0.56
CA LYS A 169 0.63 7.15 0.68
C LYS A 169 2.02 6.53 0.44
N THR A 170 2.05 5.43 -0.31
CA THR A 170 3.24 4.60 -0.59
C THR A 170 4.40 5.35 -1.25
N THR A 171 4.08 6.30 -2.15
CA THR A 171 5.09 7.07 -2.88
C THR A 171 5.47 8.35 -2.14
N GLN A 172 4.52 9.05 -1.53
CA GLN A 172 4.77 10.40 -1.01
C GLN A 172 5.19 10.44 0.46
N VAL A 173 4.62 9.59 1.33
CA VAL A 173 4.96 9.61 2.77
C VAL A 173 6.46 9.38 3.02
N PRO A 174 7.13 8.38 2.40
CA PRO A 174 8.56 8.18 2.60
C PRO A 174 9.39 9.37 2.11
N GLN A 175 8.95 10.03 1.03
CA GLN A 175 9.60 11.23 0.50
C GLN A 175 9.44 12.43 1.44
N TYR A 176 8.26 12.61 2.04
CA TYR A 176 8.04 13.66 3.04
C TYR A 176 9.00 13.53 4.21
N ILE A 177 9.14 12.31 4.75
CA ILE A 177 10.04 12.01 5.87
C ILE A 177 11.49 12.31 5.46
N LEU A 178 11.92 11.78 4.30
CA LEU A 178 13.29 11.96 3.83
C LEU A 178 13.63 13.45 3.62
N ASP A 179 12.75 14.21 2.99
CA ASP A 179 12.95 15.64 2.74
C ASP A 179 12.93 16.46 4.04
N HIS A 180 12.06 16.09 4.99
CA HIS A 180 12.00 16.75 6.30
C HIS A 180 13.34 16.63 7.02
N TYR A 181 13.90 15.42 7.11
CA TYR A 181 15.19 15.20 7.75
C TYR A 181 16.36 15.80 6.97
N ALA A 182 16.36 15.70 5.63
CA ALA A 182 17.38 16.33 4.79
C ALA A 182 17.40 17.85 4.98
N SER A 183 16.24 18.51 5.07
CA SER A 183 16.14 19.96 5.31
C SER A 183 16.68 20.41 6.67
N MET A 184 16.70 19.50 7.65
CA MET A 184 17.31 19.71 8.97
C MET A 184 18.78 19.30 9.03
N GLY A 185 19.35 18.76 7.95
CA GLY A 185 20.69 18.18 7.95
C GLY A 185 20.84 16.98 8.88
N LYS A 186 19.76 16.21 9.10
CA LYS A 186 19.75 15.04 10.00
C LYS A 186 19.80 13.75 9.21
N TYR A 187 20.50 12.74 9.74
CA TYR A 187 20.54 11.41 9.14
C TYR A 187 19.12 10.80 9.08
N CYS A 188 18.78 10.23 7.92
CA CYS A 188 17.52 9.54 7.69
C CYS A 188 17.72 8.32 6.81
N ASN A 189 17.42 7.14 7.32
CA ASN A 189 17.42 5.88 6.58
C ASN A 189 16.07 5.18 6.75
N ILE A 190 15.37 4.96 5.64
CA ILE A 190 13.98 4.51 5.57
C ILE A 190 13.93 3.18 4.82
N ILE A 191 13.24 2.20 5.41
CA ILE A 191 12.87 0.96 4.73
C ILE A 191 11.35 0.86 4.61
N VAL A 192 10.84 0.53 3.43
CA VAL A 192 9.41 0.43 3.15
C VAL A 192 9.10 -0.98 2.65
N THR A 193 8.17 -1.68 3.29
CA THR A 193 7.73 -3.00 2.81
C THR A 193 6.69 -2.87 1.71
N GLN A 194 6.63 -3.88 0.85
CA GLN A 194 5.55 -4.13 -0.09
C GLN A 194 5.29 -5.64 -0.13
N PRO A 195 4.02 -6.10 -0.16
CA PRO A 195 3.72 -7.52 -0.20
C PRO A 195 4.19 -8.16 -1.52
N ARG A 196 4.18 -7.39 -2.63
CA ARG A 196 4.48 -7.89 -3.97
C ARG A 196 5.84 -7.40 -4.49
N ARG A 197 6.61 -8.30 -5.09
CA ARG A 197 7.93 -8.00 -5.71
C ARG A 197 7.84 -6.90 -6.77
N ILE A 198 6.87 -7.01 -7.68
CA ILE A 198 6.67 -6.04 -8.77
C ILE A 198 6.35 -4.66 -8.21
N ALA A 199 5.54 -4.58 -7.14
CA ALA A 199 5.22 -3.32 -6.48
C ALA A 199 6.47 -2.64 -5.90
N ALA A 200 7.29 -3.38 -5.12
CA ALA A 200 8.53 -2.81 -4.57
C ALA A 200 9.45 -2.22 -5.64
N MET A 201 9.61 -2.93 -6.77
CA MET A 201 10.44 -2.49 -7.89
C MET A 201 9.83 -1.27 -8.59
N SER A 202 8.54 -1.33 -8.96
CA SER A 202 7.88 -0.27 -9.73
C SER A 202 7.74 1.02 -8.92
N ILE A 203 7.45 0.92 -7.62
CA ILE A 203 7.36 2.07 -6.72
C ILE A 203 8.73 2.75 -6.59
N ALA A 204 9.81 2.00 -6.39
CA ALA A 204 11.15 2.57 -6.33
C ALA A 204 11.52 3.31 -7.62
N ARG A 205 11.22 2.73 -8.79
CA ARG A 205 11.40 3.41 -10.09
C ARG A 205 10.54 4.65 -10.22
N ARG A 206 9.29 4.58 -9.78
CA ARG A 206 8.35 5.71 -9.81
C ARG A 206 8.87 6.88 -8.98
N VAL A 207 9.30 6.63 -7.75
CA VAL A 207 9.87 7.66 -6.86
C VAL A 207 11.14 8.25 -7.48
N CYS A 208 12.04 7.41 -8.01
CA CYS A 208 13.23 7.88 -8.72
C CYS A 208 12.87 8.78 -9.92
N SER A 209 11.87 8.41 -10.70
CA SER A 209 11.37 9.20 -11.83
C SER A 209 10.75 10.53 -11.39
N GLU A 210 10.01 10.56 -10.28
CA GLU A 210 9.46 11.81 -9.71
C GLU A 210 10.56 12.78 -9.25
N ARG A 211 11.71 12.24 -8.85
CA ARG A 211 12.84 12.98 -8.27
C ARG A 211 14.00 13.23 -9.23
N ASN A 212 13.96 12.66 -10.43
CA ASN A 212 15.11 12.59 -11.35
C ASN A 212 16.36 12.00 -10.67
N TRP A 213 16.16 10.94 -9.87
CA TRP A 213 17.25 10.15 -9.31
C TRP A 213 17.45 8.87 -10.12
N ASP A 214 18.67 8.34 -10.13
CA ASP A 214 18.94 7.03 -10.69
C ASP A 214 18.56 5.94 -9.68
N VAL A 215 17.87 4.90 -10.14
CA VAL A 215 17.44 3.79 -9.29
C VAL A 215 18.66 3.07 -8.72
N GLY A 216 18.71 2.93 -7.40
CA GLY A 216 19.84 2.35 -6.67
C GLY A 216 20.80 3.38 -6.07
N THR A 217 20.54 4.68 -6.27
CA THR A 217 21.22 5.78 -5.57
C THR A 217 20.46 6.11 -4.27
N ILE A 218 19.90 7.31 -4.11
CA ILE A 218 19.10 7.73 -2.93
C ILE A 218 17.93 6.78 -2.67
N CYS A 219 17.25 6.36 -3.73
CA CYS A 219 16.11 5.46 -3.68
C CYS A 219 16.41 4.18 -4.45
N GLY A 220 16.07 3.03 -3.87
CA GLY A 220 16.34 1.72 -4.45
C GLY A 220 15.35 0.65 -3.99
N TYR A 221 15.63 -0.59 -4.36
CA TYR A 221 14.82 -1.72 -3.93
C TYR A 221 15.63 -2.98 -3.59
N GLN A 222 15.01 -3.89 -2.82
CA GLN A 222 15.53 -5.24 -2.62
C GLN A 222 14.38 -6.27 -2.59
N VAL A 223 14.39 -7.20 -3.56
CA VAL A 223 13.41 -8.28 -3.67
C VAL A 223 14.10 -9.64 -3.77
N GLY A 224 13.88 -10.52 -2.78
CA GLY A 224 14.58 -11.80 -2.73
C GLY A 224 16.11 -11.63 -2.62
N MET A 225 16.82 -11.97 -3.70
CA MET A 225 18.28 -11.75 -3.85
C MET A 225 18.62 -10.60 -4.81
N ASP A 226 17.64 -10.08 -5.55
CA ASP A 226 17.82 -8.92 -6.41
C ASP A 226 17.85 -7.65 -5.55
N ARG A 227 18.98 -6.96 -5.55
CA ARG A 227 19.22 -5.75 -4.75
C ARG A 227 19.79 -4.66 -5.64
N THR A 228 19.06 -3.56 -5.75
CA THR A 228 19.48 -2.35 -6.45
C THR A 228 19.51 -1.20 -5.44
N ALA A 229 20.68 -1.04 -4.78
CA ALA A 229 20.95 -0.04 -3.74
C ALA A 229 22.46 0.07 -3.47
N ASN A 230 22.95 1.23 -3.07
CA ASN A 230 24.34 1.49 -2.71
C ASN A 230 24.45 2.04 -1.26
N GLU A 231 25.59 2.63 -0.91
CA GLU A 231 25.82 3.23 0.41
C GLU A 231 25.11 4.59 0.59
N ASP A 232 24.75 5.25 -0.51
CA ASP A 232 23.99 6.50 -0.54
C ASP A 232 22.49 6.29 -0.38
N THR A 233 21.99 5.05 -0.53
CA THR A 233 20.57 4.76 -0.41
C THR A 233 20.05 5.15 0.97
N ARG A 234 19.02 5.99 0.99
CA ARG A 234 18.29 6.44 2.18
C ARG A 234 16.82 6.02 2.17
N LEU A 235 16.30 5.60 1.01
CA LEU A 235 14.95 5.07 0.84
C LEU A 235 14.99 3.73 0.12
N LEU A 236 14.69 2.65 0.85
CA LEU A 236 14.76 1.29 0.31
C LEU A 236 13.38 0.62 0.33
N TYR A 237 12.82 0.33 -0.84
CA TYR A 237 11.61 -0.48 -0.98
C TYR A 237 11.96 -1.97 -0.99
N VAL A 238 11.31 -2.78 -0.18
CA VAL A 238 11.62 -4.21 -0.05
C VAL A 238 10.37 -5.06 -0.03
N THR A 239 10.47 -6.35 -0.36
CA THR A 239 9.38 -7.25 0.01
C THR A 239 9.33 -7.48 1.52
N THR A 240 8.14 -7.76 2.06
CA THR A 240 7.96 -8.07 3.49
C THR A 240 8.93 -9.15 3.99
N GLY A 241 9.06 -10.28 3.28
CA GLY A 241 10.03 -11.33 3.61
C GLY A 241 11.51 -10.92 3.54
N VAL A 242 11.88 -9.85 2.81
CA VAL A 242 13.25 -9.30 2.87
C VAL A 242 13.47 -8.54 4.17
N LEU A 243 12.52 -7.69 4.59
CA LEU A 243 12.59 -7.03 5.90
C LEU A 243 12.63 -8.07 7.02
N LEU A 244 11.72 -9.04 7.00
CA LEU A 244 11.62 -10.07 8.03
C LEU A 244 12.95 -10.83 8.22
N ARG A 245 13.59 -11.25 7.12
CA ARG A 245 14.91 -11.89 7.16
C ARG A 245 16.01 -10.99 7.73
N LYS A 246 15.98 -9.68 7.42
CA LYS A 246 16.92 -8.71 8.02
C LYS A 246 16.73 -8.66 9.53
N LEU A 247 15.49 -8.47 10.00
CA LEU A 247 15.17 -8.35 11.42
C LEU A 247 15.52 -9.60 12.23
N ILE A 248 15.26 -10.79 11.68
CA ILE A 248 15.62 -12.07 12.33
C ILE A 248 17.15 -12.19 12.47
N LYS A 249 17.90 -11.75 11.45
CA LYS A 249 19.36 -11.82 11.45
C LYS A 249 19.99 -10.80 12.41
N THR A 250 19.56 -9.54 12.35
CA THR A 250 20.15 -8.44 13.15
C THR A 250 19.63 -8.41 14.58
N LYS A 251 18.41 -8.90 14.81
CA LYS A 251 17.69 -8.87 16.10
C LYS A 251 17.56 -7.46 16.70
N ASN A 252 17.58 -6.43 15.85
CA ASN A 252 17.32 -5.03 16.15
C ASN A 252 16.95 -4.29 14.85
N MET A 253 16.43 -3.08 14.96
CA MET A 253 16.05 -2.21 13.84
C MET A 253 16.98 -0.99 13.68
N LEU A 254 18.09 -0.94 14.42
CA LEU A 254 18.93 0.26 14.57
C LEU A 254 19.60 0.72 13.28
N GLN A 255 19.64 -0.13 12.24
CA GLN A 255 20.07 0.27 10.91
C GLN A 255 19.16 1.36 10.29
N PHE A 256 17.89 1.40 10.69
CA PHE A 256 16.88 2.28 10.12
C PHE A 256 16.45 3.34 11.12
N THR A 257 16.24 4.55 10.63
CA THR A 257 15.56 5.61 11.39
C THR A 257 14.04 5.41 11.34
N HIS A 258 13.55 4.91 10.20
CA HIS A 258 12.13 4.70 9.93
C HIS A 258 11.91 3.32 9.30
N VAL A 259 10.95 2.57 9.85
CA VAL A 259 10.45 1.32 9.26
C VAL A 259 8.99 1.54 8.88
N ILE A 260 8.70 1.41 7.60
CA ILE A 260 7.37 1.63 7.05
C ILE A 260 6.79 0.29 6.64
N LEU A 261 5.71 -0.11 7.30
CA LEU A 261 4.92 -1.28 6.96
C LEU A 261 3.74 -0.83 6.10
N ASP A 262 3.87 -0.96 4.79
CA ASP A 262 2.83 -0.56 3.84
C ASP A 262 1.91 -1.75 3.49
N GLU A 263 0.71 -1.43 3.02
CA GLU A 263 -0.32 -2.40 2.63
C GLU A 263 -0.66 -3.40 3.75
N VAL A 264 -0.64 -2.98 5.03
CA VAL A 264 -0.86 -3.89 6.19
C VAL A 264 -2.25 -4.54 6.21
N HIS A 265 -3.17 -4.06 5.40
CA HIS A 265 -4.49 -4.66 5.21
C HIS A 265 -4.47 -5.91 4.33
N GLU A 266 -3.40 -6.19 3.59
CA GLU A 266 -3.28 -7.42 2.79
C GLU A 266 -3.05 -8.67 3.68
N ARG A 267 -3.06 -8.55 5.01
CA ARG A 267 -3.06 -9.61 6.06
C ARG A 267 -2.42 -10.94 5.64
N ASP A 268 -1.22 -10.87 5.10
CA ASP A 268 -0.43 -12.05 4.77
C ASP A 268 0.42 -12.51 5.96
N GLN A 269 0.88 -13.76 5.91
CA GLN A 269 1.65 -14.37 7.00
C GLN A 269 2.95 -13.61 7.29
N GLU A 270 3.65 -13.12 6.25
CA GLU A 270 4.92 -12.42 6.41
C GLU A 270 4.73 -11.05 7.10
N THR A 271 3.62 -10.38 6.82
CA THR A 271 3.23 -9.08 7.37
C THR A 271 2.85 -9.23 8.83
N ASP A 272 2.04 -10.22 9.18
CA ASP A 272 1.69 -10.51 10.58
C ASP A 272 2.94 -10.86 11.42
N PHE A 273 3.87 -11.66 10.89
CA PHE A 273 5.16 -11.90 11.56
C PHE A 273 6.03 -10.66 11.66
N SER A 274 6.04 -9.80 10.63
CA SER A 274 6.79 -8.56 10.64
C SER A 274 6.26 -7.62 11.73
N LEU A 275 4.94 -7.47 11.85
CA LEU A 275 4.29 -6.68 12.90
C LEU A 275 4.69 -7.18 14.31
N LEU A 276 4.66 -8.50 14.52
CA LEU A 276 5.07 -9.14 15.78
C LEU A 276 6.53 -8.81 16.13
N ILE A 277 7.46 -9.00 15.19
CA ILE A 277 8.89 -8.77 15.44
C ILE A 277 9.17 -7.28 15.63
N VAL A 278 8.59 -6.41 14.80
CA VAL A 278 8.75 -4.95 14.92
C VAL A 278 8.27 -4.49 16.29
N ARG A 279 7.07 -4.89 16.74
CA ARG A 279 6.53 -4.56 18.07
C ARG A 279 7.47 -5.01 19.20
N LYS A 280 7.99 -6.24 19.11
CA LYS A 280 8.94 -6.78 20.10
C LYS A 280 10.26 -5.99 20.12
N LEU A 281 10.79 -5.63 18.96
CA LEU A 281 12.06 -4.88 18.86
C LEU A 281 11.90 -3.42 19.34
N LEU A 282 10.77 -2.77 19.03
CA LEU A 282 10.46 -1.43 19.53
C LEU A 282 10.47 -1.36 21.06
N ARG A 283 9.85 -2.35 21.71
CA ARG A 283 9.74 -2.40 23.18
C ARG A 283 11.04 -2.78 23.88
N SER A 284 11.96 -3.45 23.17
CA SER A 284 13.22 -3.94 23.73
C SER A 284 14.41 -3.03 23.43
N ASN A 285 14.97 -3.12 22.22
CA ASN A 285 16.28 -2.58 21.89
C ASN A 285 16.29 -1.54 20.76
N SER A 286 15.12 -1.22 20.19
CA SER A 286 14.99 -0.32 19.04
C SER A 286 14.03 0.86 19.33
N ARG A 287 14.09 1.41 20.55
CA ARG A 287 13.15 2.44 21.05
C ARG A 287 13.20 3.76 20.27
N HIS A 288 14.28 4.01 19.54
CA HIS A 288 14.50 5.25 18.76
C HIS A 288 13.96 5.18 17.33
N VAL A 289 13.53 4.00 16.87
CA VAL A 289 13.07 3.78 15.50
C VAL A 289 11.60 4.19 15.39
N LYS A 290 11.28 5.01 14.39
CA LYS A 290 9.91 5.40 14.07
C LYS A 290 9.27 4.37 13.16
N VAL A 291 8.05 3.94 13.47
CA VAL A 291 7.29 2.97 12.66
C VAL A 291 6.05 3.62 12.08
N VAL A 292 5.89 3.50 10.78
CA VAL A 292 4.70 4.00 10.07
C VAL A 292 3.97 2.81 9.47
N MET A 293 2.70 2.66 9.81
CA MET A 293 1.83 1.65 9.19
C MET A 293 0.90 2.35 8.22
N MET A 294 0.79 1.83 7.00
CA MET A 294 -0.07 2.41 5.97
C MET A 294 -1.13 1.40 5.52
N SER A 295 -2.40 1.84 5.52
CA SER A 295 -3.55 0.99 5.18
C SER A 295 -4.55 1.71 4.27
N ALA A 296 -5.20 0.95 3.37
CA ALA A 296 -6.29 1.44 2.54
C ALA A 296 -7.67 1.32 3.18
N THR A 297 -7.80 0.50 4.24
CA THR A 297 -9.09 0.11 4.82
C THR A 297 -9.34 0.76 6.18
N PHE A 298 -10.60 0.71 6.65
CA PHE A 298 -11.05 1.27 7.93
C PHE A 298 -10.56 0.54 9.19
N ASP A 299 -9.84 -0.58 9.06
CA ASP A 299 -9.35 -1.36 10.21
C ASP A 299 -8.06 -0.79 10.84
N SER A 300 -7.82 0.52 10.68
CA SER A 300 -6.65 1.22 11.22
C SER A 300 -6.61 1.25 12.74
N ASP A 301 -7.79 1.24 13.38
CA ASP A 301 -7.91 1.27 14.84
C ASP A 301 -7.36 0.01 15.50
N MET A 302 -7.55 -1.15 14.87
CA MET A 302 -6.96 -2.41 15.33
C MET A 302 -5.44 -2.32 15.37
N PHE A 303 -4.82 -1.75 14.32
CA PHE A 303 -3.37 -1.56 14.28
C PHE A 303 -2.90 -0.53 15.32
N GLY A 304 -3.66 0.55 15.52
CA GLY A 304 -3.41 1.53 16.59
C GLY A 304 -3.39 0.88 17.97
N GLN A 305 -4.40 0.06 18.28
CA GLN A 305 -4.49 -0.69 19.54
C GLN A 305 -3.38 -1.74 19.68
N TYR A 306 -3.01 -2.42 18.59
CA TYR A 306 -1.95 -3.42 18.61
C TYR A 306 -0.59 -2.80 18.98
N PHE A 307 -0.31 -1.56 18.58
CA PHE A 307 0.90 -0.83 18.96
C PHE A 307 0.70 0.12 20.15
N ALA A 308 -0.33 -0.12 20.96
CA ALA A 308 -0.56 0.71 22.13
C ALA A 308 0.64 0.70 23.09
N VAL A 309 0.91 1.87 23.66
CA VAL A 309 1.98 2.09 24.63
C VAL A 309 1.36 2.49 25.97
N PRO A 310 1.94 2.03 27.10
CA PRO A 310 1.48 2.48 28.41
C PRO A 310 1.84 3.96 28.59
N ILE A 311 0.85 4.79 28.90
CA ILE A 311 1.02 6.18 29.28
C ILE A 311 0.26 6.37 30.59
N ARG A 312 1.02 6.51 31.69
CA ARG A 312 0.48 6.48 33.06
C ARG A 312 -0.24 5.15 33.31
N ASP A 313 -1.48 5.17 33.78
CA ASP A 313 -2.26 3.97 34.14
C ASP A 313 -3.16 3.47 33.00
N ARG A 314 -2.91 3.88 31.74
CA ARG A 314 -3.70 3.45 30.58
C ARG A 314 -2.84 3.16 29.36
N LEU A 315 -3.35 2.28 28.50
CA LEU A 315 -2.77 2.02 27.18
C LEU A 315 -3.33 3.03 26.20
N GLU A 316 -2.44 3.78 25.56
CA GLU A 316 -2.79 4.73 24.52
C GLU A 316 -2.48 4.12 23.15
N PRO A 317 -3.47 4.02 22.25
CA PRO A 317 -3.25 3.50 20.91
C PRO A 317 -2.36 4.44 20.09
N ALA A 318 -1.66 3.90 19.10
CA ALA A 318 -0.91 4.72 18.16
C ALA A 318 -1.88 5.63 17.37
N PRO A 319 -1.52 6.91 17.14
CA PRO A 319 -2.39 7.85 16.44
C PRO A 319 -2.63 7.43 14.99
N VAL A 320 -3.86 7.69 14.53
CA VAL A 320 -4.30 7.43 13.16
C VAL A 320 -4.49 8.75 12.42
N VAL A 321 -3.80 8.92 11.29
CA VAL A 321 -4.00 10.02 10.35
C VAL A 321 -4.87 9.53 9.21
N CYS A 322 -6.10 10.05 9.12
CA CYS A 322 -7.05 9.70 8.07
C CYS A 322 -6.96 10.68 6.89
N VAL A 323 -6.64 10.16 5.72
CA VAL A 323 -6.50 10.90 4.46
C VAL A 323 -7.78 10.72 3.67
N GLU A 324 -8.58 11.78 3.60
CA GLU A 324 -9.83 11.75 2.85
C GLU A 324 -9.54 11.79 1.35
N GLY A 325 -9.96 10.74 0.64
CA GLY A 325 -9.94 10.70 -0.82
C GLY A 325 -11.27 11.16 -1.41
N LYS A 326 -11.23 11.84 -2.56
CA LYS A 326 -12.43 11.92 -3.41
C LYS A 326 -12.65 10.56 -4.05
N ALA A 327 -13.62 9.81 -3.54
CA ALA A 327 -14.10 8.63 -4.25
C ALA A 327 -14.63 9.08 -5.62
N TYR A 328 -14.09 8.51 -6.69
CA TYR A 328 -14.73 8.60 -8.00
C TYR A 328 -16.00 7.74 -7.95
N ASN A 329 -17.07 8.17 -8.61
CA ASN A 329 -18.28 7.36 -8.69
C ASN A 329 -17.97 6.07 -9.46
N VAL A 330 -18.02 4.94 -8.76
CA VAL A 330 -17.94 3.60 -9.35
C VAL A 330 -19.37 3.13 -9.62
N SER A 331 -19.63 2.67 -10.83
CA SER A 331 -20.90 1.99 -11.18
C SER A 331 -20.63 0.51 -11.27
N GLU A 332 -21.39 -0.28 -10.51
CA GLU A 332 -21.27 -1.74 -10.45
C GLU A 332 -22.31 -2.38 -11.37
N TYR A 333 -21.88 -3.42 -12.08
CA TYR A 333 -22.71 -4.22 -12.98
C TYR A 333 -22.43 -5.69 -12.70
N TYR A 334 -23.47 -6.52 -12.68
CA TYR A 334 -23.41 -7.95 -12.44
C TYR A 334 -23.59 -8.73 -13.75
N ALA A 335 -23.31 -10.03 -13.74
CA ALA A 335 -23.44 -10.88 -14.93
C ALA A 335 -24.83 -10.82 -15.57
N ASP A 336 -25.89 -10.72 -14.76
CA ASP A 336 -27.27 -10.58 -15.19
C ASP A 336 -27.53 -9.30 -16.02
N ASP A 337 -26.76 -8.24 -15.78
CA ASP A 337 -26.83 -6.99 -16.55
C ASP A 337 -26.22 -7.14 -17.95
N LEU A 338 -25.42 -8.18 -18.17
CA LEU A 338 -24.69 -8.45 -19.41
C LEU A 338 -25.45 -9.37 -20.38
N THR A 339 -26.70 -9.74 -20.07
CA THR A 339 -27.55 -10.59 -20.94
C THR A 339 -27.67 -10.07 -22.38
N GLN A 340 -27.55 -8.76 -22.60
CA GLN A 340 -27.57 -8.16 -23.93
C GLN A 340 -26.29 -8.44 -24.76
N LEU A 341 -25.19 -8.87 -24.12
CA LEU A 341 -23.91 -9.18 -24.77
C LEU A 341 -23.75 -10.66 -25.14
N GLY A 342 -24.64 -11.52 -24.64
CA GLY A 342 -24.67 -12.94 -24.95
C GLY A 342 -25.23 -13.78 -23.80
N GLU A 343 -25.22 -15.10 -23.99
CA GLU A 343 -25.57 -16.06 -22.95
C GLU A 343 -24.56 -16.01 -21.81
N ILE A 344 -25.06 -15.91 -20.57
CA ILE A 344 -24.24 -15.96 -19.37
C ILE A 344 -23.67 -17.37 -19.24
N PRO A 345 -22.33 -17.53 -19.14
CA PRO A 345 -21.72 -18.84 -18.97
C PRO A 345 -22.24 -19.49 -17.68
N PRO A 346 -22.62 -20.79 -17.72
CA PRO A 346 -23.00 -21.50 -16.51
C PRO A 346 -21.80 -21.58 -15.55
N LEU A 347 -22.03 -21.27 -14.28
CA LEU A 347 -21.04 -21.41 -13.21
C LEU A 347 -21.18 -22.81 -12.59
N ASP A 348 -20.22 -23.69 -12.86
CA ASP A 348 -20.12 -24.99 -12.19
C ASP A 348 -19.30 -24.83 -10.91
N GLU A 349 -19.98 -24.80 -9.76
CA GLU A 349 -19.33 -24.70 -8.44
C GLU A 349 -18.41 -25.88 -8.14
N THR A 350 -18.62 -27.04 -8.77
CA THR A 350 -17.79 -28.23 -8.56
C THR A 350 -16.50 -28.20 -9.35
N ARG A 351 -16.43 -27.35 -10.39
CA ARG A 351 -15.29 -27.19 -11.29
C ARG A 351 -15.06 -25.70 -11.57
N PRO A 352 -14.38 -24.98 -10.66
CA PRO A 352 -14.10 -23.56 -10.86
C PRO A 352 -13.08 -23.37 -11.98
N GLU A 353 -13.57 -23.28 -13.21
CA GLU A 353 -12.79 -23.00 -14.42
C GLU A 353 -13.41 -21.82 -15.19
N ILE A 354 -12.58 -21.06 -15.90
CA ILE A 354 -13.08 -20.00 -16.78
C ILE A 354 -13.46 -20.66 -18.11
N SER A 355 -14.77 -20.75 -18.37
CA SER A 355 -15.29 -21.34 -19.60
C SER A 355 -14.91 -20.53 -20.84
N GLU A 356 -14.90 -21.17 -22.00
CA GLU A 356 -14.67 -20.47 -23.28
C GLU A 356 -15.70 -19.36 -23.52
N GLN A 357 -16.97 -19.60 -23.14
CA GLN A 357 -18.01 -18.57 -23.25
C GLN A 357 -17.71 -17.35 -22.36
N ALA A 358 -17.14 -17.55 -21.16
CA ALA A 358 -16.76 -16.45 -20.27
C ALA A 358 -15.66 -15.57 -20.88
N TYR A 359 -14.64 -16.19 -21.49
CA TYR A 359 -13.59 -15.44 -22.20
C TYR A 359 -14.15 -14.66 -23.39
N ILE A 360 -15.04 -15.27 -24.18
CA ILE A 360 -15.68 -14.61 -25.32
C ILE A 360 -16.54 -13.43 -24.83
N MET A 361 -17.29 -13.60 -23.76
CA MET A 361 -18.08 -12.53 -23.14
C MET A 361 -17.19 -11.37 -22.68
N ALA A 362 -16.08 -11.65 -22.01
CA ALA A 362 -15.13 -10.63 -21.60
C ALA A 362 -14.53 -9.87 -22.80
N CYS A 363 -14.19 -10.57 -23.89
CA CYS A 363 -13.73 -9.94 -25.13
C CYS A 363 -14.78 -9.01 -25.74
N ARG A 364 -16.05 -9.46 -25.81
CA ARG A 364 -17.17 -8.64 -26.32
C ARG A 364 -17.41 -7.41 -25.46
N LEU A 365 -17.32 -7.54 -24.15
CA LEU A 365 -17.48 -6.41 -23.23
C LEU A 365 -16.40 -5.34 -23.48
N ILE A 366 -15.14 -5.77 -23.67
CA ILE A 366 -14.04 -4.86 -24.00
C ILE A 366 -14.28 -4.15 -25.34
N GLN A 367 -14.76 -4.87 -26.37
CA GLN A 367 -15.12 -4.26 -27.65
C GLN A 367 -16.27 -3.26 -27.53
N GLU A 368 -17.26 -3.54 -26.68
CA GLU A 368 -18.35 -2.59 -26.44
C GLU A 368 -17.88 -1.34 -25.72
N PHE A 369 -16.90 -1.42 -24.81
CA PHE A 369 -16.26 -0.23 -24.25
C PHE A 369 -15.60 0.64 -25.33
N ASP A 370 -14.88 0.02 -26.28
CA ASP A 370 -14.31 0.74 -27.42
C ASP A 370 -15.41 1.38 -28.29
N ASN A 371 -16.51 0.67 -28.56
CA ASN A 371 -17.65 1.18 -29.32
C ASN A 371 -18.32 2.37 -28.61
N LEU A 372 -18.44 2.32 -27.28
CA LEU A 372 -18.98 3.42 -26.48
C LEU A 372 -18.07 4.66 -26.53
N ASP A 373 -16.75 4.46 -26.46
CA ASP A 373 -15.78 5.56 -26.58
C ASP A 373 -15.84 6.19 -27.98
N ILE A 374 -15.94 5.37 -29.04
CA ILE A 374 -16.11 5.84 -30.43
C ILE A 374 -17.41 6.63 -30.57
N LYS A 375 -18.54 6.14 -30.04
CA LYS A 375 -19.82 6.84 -30.11
C LYS A 375 -19.79 8.19 -29.39
N LYS A 376 -19.08 8.28 -28.26
CA LYS A 376 -18.99 9.51 -27.46
C LYS A 376 -18.03 10.55 -28.06
N GLN A 377 -16.92 10.12 -28.64
CA GLN A 377 -15.80 11.00 -28.98
C GLN A 377 -15.53 11.11 -30.49
N GLY A 378 -16.12 10.21 -31.29
CA GLY A 378 -15.79 10.06 -32.70
C GLY A 378 -14.41 9.42 -32.91
N ILE A 379 -13.98 9.41 -34.17
CA ILE A 379 -12.72 8.82 -34.62
C ILE A 379 -11.84 9.93 -35.22
N ILE A 380 -10.52 9.87 -35.01
CA ILE A 380 -9.56 10.69 -35.77
C ILE A 380 -9.34 10.04 -37.13
N LYS A 381 -9.43 10.82 -38.22
CA LYS A 381 -9.25 10.34 -39.61
C LYS A 381 -8.07 9.36 -39.75
N GLY A 382 -8.38 8.11 -40.09
CA GLY A 382 -7.41 7.04 -40.31
C GLY A 382 -7.20 6.10 -39.11
N ASN A 383 -7.75 6.40 -37.93
CA ASN A 383 -7.70 5.52 -36.77
C ASN A 383 -8.96 4.65 -36.70
N LYS A 384 -8.87 3.43 -36.16
CA LYS A 384 -10.06 2.57 -35.91
C LYS A 384 -10.69 2.80 -34.53
N PHE A 385 -10.05 3.61 -33.70
CA PHE A 385 -10.41 3.81 -32.29
C PHE A 385 -10.67 5.27 -31.96
N ALA A 386 -11.34 5.49 -30.82
CA ALA A 386 -11.57 6.79 -30.25
C ALA A 386 -10.25 7.51 -29.91
N PRO A 387 -10.22 8.86 -29.94
CA PRO A 387 -9.04 9.66 -29.61
C PRO A 387 -8.54 9.41 -28.18
N TYR A 388 -9.45 9.20 -27.22
CA TYR A 388 -9.13 8.79 -25.86
C TYR A 388 -9.86 7.49 -25.53
N ARG A 389 -9.10 6.44 -25.23
CA ARG A 389 -9.64 5.15 -24.79
C ARG A 389 -9.47 5.03 -23.29
N GLY A 390 -10.48 4.48 -22.62
CA GLY A 390 -10.31 3.98 -21.26
C GLY A 390 -9.31 2.82 -21.20
N THR A 391 -8.72 2.58 -20.03
CA THR A 391 -7.96 1.36 -19.75
C THR A 391 -8.89 0.36 -19.08
N VAL A 392 -8.86 -0.89 -19.54
CA VAL A 392 -9.60 -2.00 -18.91
C VAL A 392 -8.63 -2.84 -18.10
N LEU A 393 -8.94 -3.04 -16.82
CA LEU A 393 -8.23 -3.95 -15.94
C LEU A 393 -9.07 -5.23 -15.75
N VAL A 394 -8.51 -6.38 -16.12
CA VAL A 394 -9.17 -7.69 -16.00
C VAL A 394 -8.41 -8.51 -14.97
N PHE A 395 -9.11 -8.98 -13.93
CA PHE A 395 -8.56 -9.87 -12.92
C PHE A 395 -8.72 -11.33 -13.36
N LEU A 396 -7.62 -12.07 -13.42
CA LEU A 396 -7.57 -13.47 -13.80
C LEU A 396 -6.75 -14.26 -12.76
N PRO A 397 -7.06 -15.55 -12.53
CA PRO A 397 -6.52 -16.31 -11.40
C PRO A 397 -5.04 -16.68 -11.55
N GLY A 398 -4.52 -16.73 -12.79
CA GLY A 398 -3.18 -17.23 -13.04
C GLY A 398 -2.62 -16.87 -14.41
N TYR A 399 -1.34 -17.20 -14.57
CA TYR A 399 -0.58 -16.91 -15.78
C TYR A 399 -1.17 -17.59 -17.03
N ALA A 400 -1.66 -18.83 -16.90
CA ALA A 400 -2.23 -19.57 -18.02
C ALA A 400 -3.51 -18.90 -18.56
N GLU A 401 -4.38 -18.45 -17.65
CA GLU A 401 -5.61 -17.74 -17.98
C GLU A 401 -5.32 -16.37 -18.59
N ILE A 402 -4.31 -15.66 -18.07
CA ILE A 402 -3.82 -14.38 -18.63
C ILE A 402 -3.32 -14.57 -20.06
N GLU A 403 -2.48 -15.57 -20.32
CA GLU A 403 -2.02 -15.88 -21.68
C GLU A 403 -3.17 -16.24 -22.62
N ASN A 404 -4.14 -17.02 -22.14
CA ASN A 404 -5.29 -17.41 -22.95
C ASN A 404 -6.14 -16.19 -23.34
N MET A 405 -6.47 -15.32 -22.36
CA MET A 405 -7.18 -14.07 -22.63
C MET A 405 -6.41 -13.17 -23.61
N GLN A 406 -5.09 -13.07 -23.45
CA GLN A 406 -4.25 -12.29 -24.37
C GLN A 406 -4.28 -12.85 -25.80
N LYS A 407 -4.26 -14.18 -25.96
CA LYS A 407 -4.38 -14.84 -27.28
C LYS A 407 -5.72 -14.54 -27.92
N LEU A 408 -6.81 -14.64 -27.18
CA LEU A 408 -8.17 -14.36 -27.67
C LEU A 408 -8.33 -12.88 -28.07
N LEU A 409 -7.88 -11.93 -27.24
CA LEU A 409 -7.91 -10.51 -27.57
C LEU A 409 -7.12 -10.17 -28.85
N LYS A 410 -5.96 -10.82 -29.07
CA LYS A 410 -5.16 -10.65 -30.30
C LYS A 410 -5.88 -11.16 -31.54
N GLN A 411 -6.67 -12.23 -31.42
CA GLN A 411 -7.47 -12.75 -32.53
C GLN A 411 -8.63 -11.80 -32.86
N VAL A 412 -9.33 -11.33 -31.84
CA VAL A 412 -10.45 -10.39 -31.97
C VAL A 412 -10.01 -9.05 -32.62
N GLY A 413 -8.85 -8.53 -32.23
CA GLY A 413 -8.27 -7.30 -32.81
C GLY A 413 -7.81 -7.41 -34.26
N ARG A 414 -7.65 -8.62 -34.83
CA ARG A 414 -7.32 -8.84 -36.25
C ARG A 414 -8.53 -8.87 -37.17
N HIS A 415 -9.73 -9.10 -36.62
CA HIS A 415 -10.98 -9.22 -37.37
C HIS A 415 -11.87 -7.97 -37.31
N SER A 416 -11.40 -6.91 -36.65
CA SER A 416 -12.04 -5.59 -36.55
C SER A 416 -11.24 -4.56 -37.34
#